data_AF-A0A3C0TP65-F1
#
_entry.id   AF-A0A3C0TP65-F1
#
_cell.length_a   1.000
_cell.length_b   1.000
_cell.length_c   1.000
_cell.angle_alpha   90.00
_cell.angle_beta   90.00
_cell.angle_gamma   90.00
#
_symmetry.space_group_name_H-M   'P 1'
#
loop_
_entity.id
_entity.type
_entity.pdbx_description
1 polymer ?
#
loop_
_entity_poly.entity_id
_entity_poly.type
_entity_poly.pdbx_seq_one_letter_code
_entity_poly.pdbx_strand_id
1 'polypeptide(L)'
;MAKAKDIDVKGYCDTLYSELSGIKKGIVGLKAKLEKTYGAQSEMFRTHEQHLFELTNFVDWKLQILMKACPYDWKGLGDEVESSVSVRAPEDLKDTDVSGGYIGG
;
A
#
# COMPACT_ATOMS: atom_id res chain seq x y z
N MET A 1 32.58 -0.32 0.34
CA MET A 1 31.42 -1.24 0.28
C MET A 1 30.64 -1.10 1.58
N ALA A 2 29.56 -0.32 1.58
CA ALA A 2 28.63 -0.33 2.71
C ALA A 2 27.84 -1.63 2.63
N LYS A 3 28.00 -2.52 3.63
CA LYS A 3 27.10 -3.67 3.77
C LYS A 3 25.71 -3.07 4.02
N ALA A 4 24.76 -3.36 3.14
CA ALA A 4 23.35 -3.12 3.44
C ALA A 4 23.13 -3.68 4.84
N LYS A 5 22.70 -2.83 5.79
CA LYS A 5 22.23 -3.31 7.08
C LYS A 5 21.27 -4.46 6.76
N ASP A 6 21.38 -5.57 7.48
CA ASP A 6 20.31 -6.56 7.55
C ASP A 6 19.07 -5.82 8.06
N ILE A 7 18.34 -5.21 7.14
CA ILE A 7 17.06 -4.60 7.42
C ILE A 7 16.17 -5.81 7.60
N ASP A 8 15.67 -5.99 8.81
CA ASP A 8 14.58 -6.92 9.08
C ASP A 8 13.36 -6.44 8.29
N VAL A 9 13.30 -6.82 7.01
CA VAL A 9 12.25 -6.42 6.06
C VAL A 9 10.89 -6.88 6.60
N LYS A 10 10.85 -8.03 7.27
CA LYS A 10 9.62 -8.55 7.88
C LYS A 10 9.17 -7.66 9.03
N GLY A 11 10.05 -7.38 10.00
CA GLY A 11 9.75 -6.48 11.12
C GLY A 11 9.37 -5.07 10.67
N TYR A 12 10.01 -4.56 9.61
CA TYR A 12 9.65 -3.29 8.99
C TYR A 12 8.23 -3.31 8.40
N CYS A 13 7.91 -4.34 7.61
CA CYS A 13 6.60 -4.51 7.00
C CYS A 13 5.49 -4.67 8.07
N ASP A 14 5.73 -5.47 9.10
CA ASP A 14 4.79 -5.68 10.21
C ASP A 14 4.53 -4.39 10.98
N THR A 15 5.60 -3.64 11.28
CA THR A 15 5.50 -2.36 11.98
C THR A 15 4.66 -1.37 11.16
N LEU A 16 5.01 -1.16 9.88
CA LEU A 16 4.28 -0.25 9.02
C LEU A 16 2.82 -0.63 8.84
N TYR A 17 2.54 -1.93 8.71
CA TYR A 17 1.16 -2.38 8.60
C TYR A 17 0.36 -2.07 9.86
N SER A 18 0.94 -2.39 11.02
CA SER A 18 0.31 -2.16 12.32
C SER A 18 0.01 -0.68 12.52
N GLU A 19 0.99 0.18 12.23
CA GLU A 19 0.85 1.64 12.34
C GLU A 19 -0.21 2.18 11.38
N LEU A 20 -0.14 1.86 10.09
CA LEU A 20 -1.11 2.33 9.10
C LEU A 20 -2.54 1.83 9.41
N SER A 21 -2.67 0.57 9.84
CA SER A 21 -3.96 0.01 10.26
C SER A 21 -4.49 0.69 11.52
N GLY A 22 -3.61 1.01 12.47
CA GLY A 22 -3.93 1.77 13.67
C GLY A 22 -4.41 3.19 13.34
N ILE A 23 -3.71 3.88 12.45
CA ILE A 23 -4.10 5.21 11.96
C ILE A 23 -5.48 5.15 11.30
N LYS A 24 -5.72 4.18 10.40
CA LYS A 24 -7.03 3.99 9.76
C LYS A 24 -8.15 3.83 10.80
N LYS A 25 -7.96 2.94 11.78
CA LYS A 25 -8.92 2.74 12.88
C LYS A 25 -9.15 4.01 13.69
N GLY A 26 -8.08 4.77 13.94
CA GLY A 26 -8.14 6.07 14.62
C GLY A 26 -9.00 7.09 13.87
N ILE A 27 -8.82 7.22 12.56
CA ILE A 27 -9.59 8.14 11.71
C ILE A 27 -11.09 7.76 11.70
N VAL A 28 -11.39 6.47 11.54
CA VAL A 28 -12.79 5.96 11.61
C VAL A 28 -13.40 6.24 12.98
N GLY A 29 -12.63 6.04 14.06
CA GLY A 29 -13.07 6.36 15.42
C GLY A 29 -13.34 7.86 15.62
N LEU A 30 -12.51 8.74 15.05
CA LEU A 30 -12.74 10.19 15.07
C LEU A 30 -14.02 10.57 14.32
N LYS A 31 -14.26 9.98 13.15
CA LYS A 31 -15.52 10.19 12.40
C LYS A 31 -16.73 9.83 13.26
N ALA A 32 -16.74 8.63 13.84
CA ALA A 32 -17.84 8.18 14.71
C ALA A 32 -18.03 9.08 15.94
N LYS A 33 -16.94 9.58 16.52
CA LYS A 33 -17.00 10.50 17.67
C LYS A 33 -17.57 11.86 17.27
N LEU A 34 -17.18 12.41 16.13
CA LEU A 34 -17.72 13.68 15.61
C LEU A 34 -19.21 13.55 15.28
N GLU A 35 -19.60 12.47 14.61
CA GLU A 35 -21.00 12.17 14.30
C GLU A 35 -21.86 12.11 15.57
N LYS A 36 -21.37 11.42 16.61
CA LYS A 36 -22.04 11.35 17.91
C LYS A 36 -22.10 12.70 18.64
N THR A 37 -21.07 13.53 18.50
CA THR A 37 -20.95 14.80 19.24
C THR A 37 -21.79 15.91 18.64
N TYR A 38 -21.77 16.06 17.32
CA TYR A 38 -22.44 17.18 16.63
C TYR A 38 -23.71 16.75 15.89
N GLY A 39 -23.89 15.45 15.65
CA GLY A 39 -24.96 14.90 14.81
C GLY A 39 -24.56 14.88 13.34
N ALA A 40 -25.00 13.84 12.62
CA ALA A 40 -24.68 13.61 11.21
C ALA A 40 -25.11 14.75 10.25
N GLN A 41 -26.09 15.55 10.66
CA GLN A 41 -26.60 16.68 9.86
C GLN A 41 -25.92 18.02 10.19
N SER A 42 -25.04 18.06 11.18
CA SER A 42 -24.35 19.30 11.54
C SER A 42 -23.35 19.72 10.45
N GLU A 43 -23.28 21.03 10.20
CA GLU A 43 -22.29 21.61 9.30
C GLU A 43 -20.87 21.25 9.76
N MET A 44 -20.61 21.33 11.07
CA MET A 44 -19.32 20.94 11.66
C MET A 44 -18.94 19.50 11.32
N PHE A 45 -19.84 18.53 11.43
CA PHE A 45 -19.55 17.15 11.03
C PHE A 45 -19.27 17.04 9.53
N ARG A 46 -20.13 17.63 8.69
CA ARG A 46 -20.04 17.53 7.23
C ARG A 46 -18.74 18.12 6.68
N THR A 47 -18.27 19.24 7.23
CA THR A 47 -16.98 19.84 6.84
C THR A 47 -15.80 18.92 7.14
N HIS A 48 -15.84 18.18 8.25
CA HIS A 48 -14.75 17.30 8.64
C HIS A 48 -14.86 15.90 8.02
N GLU A 49 -16.08 15.45 7.71
CA GLU A 49 -16.35 14.11 7.17
C GLU A 49 -15.58 13.88 5.87
N GLN A 50 -15.60 14.84 4.95
CA GLN A 50 -14.91 14.71 3.67
C GLN A 50 -13.40 14.53 3.87
N HIS A 51 -12.77 15.36 4.71
CA HIS A 51 -11.33 15.27 4.97
C HIS A 51 -10.96 13.95 5.68
N LEU A 52 -11.77 13.48 6.63
CA LEU A 52 -11.54 12.19 7.28
C LEU A 52 -11.70 11.02 6.31
N PHE A 53 -12.62 11.13 5.36
CA PHE A 53 -12.78 10.15 4.28
C PHE A 53 -11.56 10.13 3.35
N GLU A 54 -11.09 11.30 2.92
CA GLU A 54 -9.88 11.44 2.10
C GLU A 54 -8.64 10.85 2.79
N LEU A 55 -8.44 11.14 4.08
CA LEU A 55 -7.36 10.57 4.88
C LEU A 55 -7.47 9.04 4.99
N THR A 56 -8.68 8.52 5.18
CA THR A 56 -8.91 7.06 5.23
C THR A 56 -8.52 6.40 3.91
N ASN A 57 -8.94 6.98 2.78
CA ASN A 57 -8.60 6.47 1.44
C ASN A 57 -7.10 6.54 1.16
N PHE A 58 -6.42 7.59 1.60
CA PHE A 58 -4.98 7.71 1.46
C PHE A 58 -4.24 6.62 2.25
N VAL A 59 -4.64 6.36 3.48
CA VAL A 59 -4.07 5.29 4.31
C VAL A 59 -4.34 3.92 3.68
N ASP A 60 -5.53 3.69 3.14
CA ASP A 60 -5.86 2.45 2.43
C ASP A 60 -5.00 2.24 1.19
N TRP A 61 -4.78 3.29 0.41
CA TRP A 61 -3.87 3.22 -0.73
C TRP A 61 -2.44 2.85 -0.30
N LYS A 62 -1.94 3.42 0.81
CA LYS A 62 -0.63 3.04 1.36
C LYS A 62 -0.57 1.60 1.84
N LEU A 63 -1.63 1.10 2.49
CA LEU A 63 -1.73 -0.31 2.87
C LEU A 63 -1.69 -1.24 1.66
N GLN A 64 -2.40 -0.89 0.58
CA GLN A 64 -2.36 -1.68 -0.66
C GLN A 64 -0.97 -1.71 -1.30
N ILE A 65 -0.25 -0.57 -1.31
CA ILE A 65 1.14 -0.54 -1.78
C ILE A 65 2.01 -1.43 -0.89
N LEU A 66 1.87 -1.33 0.43
CA LEU A 66 2.63 -2.14 1.37
C LEU A 66 2.41 -3.65 1.14
N MET A 67 1.16 -4.07 0.91
CA MET A 67 0.83 -5.46 0.60
C MET A 67 1.49 -5.98 -0.68
N LYS A 68 1.75 -5.11 -1.66
CA LYS A 68 2.47 -5.46 -2.91
C LYS A 68 3.99 -5.40 -2.77
N ALA A 69 4.50 -4.52 -1.92
CA ALA A 69 5.93 -4.28 -1.76
C ALA A 69 6.59 -5.25 -0.76
N CYS A 70 5.84 -5.72 0.24
CA CYS A 70 6.35 -6.64 1.24
C CYS A 70 6.37 -8.09 0.72
N PRO A 71 7.34 -8.92 1.13
CA PRO A 71 7.56 -10.25 0.57
C PRO A 71 6.34 -11.15 0.75
N TYR A 72 5.87 -11.84 -0.30
CA TYR A 72 4.60 -12.60 -0.37
C TYR A 72 4.13 -13.32 0.91
N ASP A 73 5.03 -13.93 1.69
CA ASP A 73 4.71 -14.70 2.91
C ASP A 73 4.81 -13.90 4.24
N TRP A 74 4.94 -12.58 4.19
CA TRP A 74 5.18 -11.79 5.40
C TRP A 74 4.00 -11.76 6.36
N LYS A 75 2.78 -12.02 5.88
CA LYS A 75 1.54 -11.84 6.64
C LYS A 75 0.58 -13.02 6.66
N GLY A 76 0.92 -14.13 6.01
CA GLY A 76 0.13 -15.38 6.04
C GLY A 76 -1.36 -15.22 5.67
N LEU A 77 -1.73 -14.17 4.95
CA LEU A 77 -3.11 -13.89 4.58
C LEU A 77 -3.16 -13.30 3.17
N GLY A 78 -3.32 -14.19 2.20
CA GLY A 78 -3.43 -13.87 0.78
C GLY A 78 -3.89 -15.07 -0.04
N ASP A 79 -4.79 -15.89 0.52
CA ASP A 79 -5.76 -16.58 -0.34
C ASP A 79 -6.57 -15.47 -1.04
N GLU A 80 -6.73 -15.57 -2.35
CA GLU A 80 -7.51 -14.66 -3.23
C GLU A 80 -6.84 -13.37 -3.78
N VAL A 81 -5.53 -13.37 -4.03
CA VAL A 81 -5.04 -12.59 -5.18
C VAL A 81 -4.26 -13.52 -6.08
N GLU A 82 -4.94 -14.04 -7.09
CA GLU A 82 -4.33 -14.71 -8.24
C GLU A 82 -3.25 -13.78 -8.82
N SER A 83 -2.00 -14.05 -8.43
CA SER A 83 -0.82 -13.47 -9.05
C SER A 83 -0.61 -14.16 -10.39
N SER A 84 -1.40 -13.77 -11.39
CA SER A 84 -1.19 -14.16 -12.78
C SER A 84 -0.18 -13.23 -13.48
N VAL A 85 0.91 -12.86 -12.80
CA VAL A 85 2.05 -12.20 -13.46
C VAL A 85 3.33 -12.84 -12.96
N SER A 86 3.66 -13.99 -13.56
CA SER A 86 4.99 -14.59 -13.52
C SER A 86 5.94 -13.68 -14.31
N VAL A 87 6.57 -12.71 -13.66
CA VAL A 87 7.75 -12.08 -14.24
C VAL A 87 8.88 -13.11 -14.16
N ARG A 88 9.26 -13.68 -15.30
CA ARG A 88 10.44 -14.55 -15.39
C ARG A 88 11.64 -13.76 -14.85
N ALA A 89 12.39 -14.38 -13.93
CA ALA A 89 13.71 -13.89 -13.56
C ALA A 89 14.55 -13.74 -14.85
N PRO A 90 15.39 -12.70 -14.97
CA PRO A 90 16.28 -12.57 -16.11
C PRO A 90 17.35 -13.67 -15.99
N GLU A 91 17.09 -14.81 -16.61
CA GLU A 91 18.11 -15.79 -16.93
C GLU A 91 19.09 -15.12 -17.89
N ASP A 92 20.37 -15.27 -17.57
CA ASP A 92 21.54 -14.75 -18.25
C ASP A 92 21.32 -14.36 -19.72
N LEU A 93 21.38 -13.05 -19.98
CA LEU A 93 21.47 -12.47 -21.32
C LEU A 93 22.72 -13.02 -22.02
N LYS A 94 22.56 -14.14 -22.73
CA LYS A 94 23.45 -14.51 -23.83
C LYS A 94 23.12 -13.63 -25.01
N ASP A 95 24.17 -12.95 -25.50
CA ASP A 95 24.23 -12.15 -26.72
C ASP A 95 23.17 -12.53 -27.75
N THR A 96 22.24 -11.62 -28.03
CA THR A 96 21.47 -11.68 -29.27
C THR A 96 21.45 -10.28 -29.87
N ASP A 97 22.15 -10.18 -30.99
CA ASP A 97 22.35 -9.02 -31.86
C ASP A 97 21.02 -8.36 -32.24
N VAL A 98 20.75 -7.16 -31.72
CA VAL A 98 19.55 -6.39 -32.01
C VAL A 98 19.79 -5.57 -33.27
N SER A 99 19.45 -6.15 -34.43
CA SER A 99 19.37 -5.39 -35.68
C SER A 99 18.21 -4.39 -35.57
N GLY A 100 18.55 -3.12 -35.45
CA GLY A 100 17.62 -2.01 -35.34
C GLY A 100 16.86 -1.74 -36.63
N GLY A 101 15.54 -1.91 -36.60
CA GLY A 101 14.61 -1.45 -37.63
C GLY A 101 13.74 -0.32 -37.10
N TYR A 102 14.09 0.93 -37.42
CA TYR A 102 13.25 2.11 -37.26
C TYR A 102 12.14 2.07 -38.33
N ILE A 103 10.87 2.19 -37.94
CA ILE A 103 9.78 2.60 -38.85
C ILE A 103 9.32 3.98 -38.39
N GLY A 104 9.73 5.01 -39.14
CA GLY A 104 9.25 6.38 -39.02
C GLY A 104 7.84 6.54 -39.59
N GLY A 105 7.23 7.69 -39.26
CA GLY A 105 5.98 8.17 -39.83
C GLY A 105 6.13 8.82 -41.20
#